data_AF-A0A822G8Y8-F1
#
_entry.id   AF-A0A822G8Y8-F1
#
_cell.length_a   1.000
_cell.length_b   1.000
_cell.length_c   1.000
_cell.angle_alpha   90.00
_cell.angle_beta   90.00
_cell.angle_gamma   90.00
#
_symmetry.space_group_name_H-M   'P 1'
#
loop_
_entity.id
_entity.type
_entity.pdbx_description
1 polymer ?
#
loop_
_entity_poly.entity_id
_entity_poly.type
_entity_poly.pdbx_seq_one_letter_code
_entity_poly.pdbx_strand_id
1 'polypeptide(L)'
;MDLAAGTGLVSKLLIKCLNISPSSLYLVEPAERMYLHARNNIKSNHIYKMSAEDCLSTNDLPRDYFDFILCNASMHLMSEDNIYPVISKLLKPKIGYFIYTVWYHSFDETEHYQKNHFIETYINDALIFFNYPIFFSTLNKKKSK
;
A
#
# COMPACT_ATOMS: atom_id res chain seq x y z
N MET A 1 -4.37 -3.88 -8.29
CA MET A 1 -4.26 -2.41 -8.42
C MET A 1 -2.99 -1.98 -7.71
N ASP A 2 -2.28 -0.98 -8.24
CA ASP A 2 -1.06 -0.41 -7.68
C ASP A 2 -1.32 1.08 -7.39
N LEU A 3 -1.37 1.45 -6.11
CA LEU A 3 -1.64 2.79 -5.62
C LEU A 3 -0.31 3.53 -5.43
N ALA A 4 -0.22 4.75 -5.99
CA ALA A 4 1.03 5.49 -6.13
C ALA A 4 2.11 4.63 -6.82
N ALA A 5 1.78 4.15 -8.01
CA ALA A 5 2.56 3.16 -8.77
C ALA A 5 3.93 3.68 -9.24
N GLY A 6 4.18 4.99 -9.15
CA GLY A 6 5.38 5.64 -9.66
C GLY A 6 5.55 5.38 -11.15
N THR A 7 6.74 4.95 -11.55
CA THR A 7 7.04 4.56 -12.94
C THR A 7 6.43 3.22 -13.36
N GLY A 8 5.72 2.53 -12.45
CA GLY A 8 5.16 1.20 -12.66
C GLY A 8 6.20 0.08 -12.63
N LEU A 9 7.40 0.31 -12.07
CA LEU A 9 8.47 -0.69 -12.05
C LEU A 9 8.06 -1.98 -11.32
N VAL A 10 7.41 -1.85 -10.16
CA VAL A 10 6.91 -3.00 -9.39
C VAL A 10 5.82 -3.72 -10.17
N SER A 11 4.84 -2.98 -10.70
CA SER A 11 3.81 -3.52 -11.59
C SER A 11 4.42 -4.29 -12.78
N LYS A 12 5.47 -3.79 -13.43
CA LYS A 12 6.17 -4.47 -14.52
C LYS A 12 6.85 -5.77 -14.07
N LEU A 13 7.43 -5.79 -12.87
CA LEU A 13 7.98 -7.02 -12.29
C LEU A 13 6.89 -8.04 -12.01
N LEU A 14 5.74 -7.61 -11.49
CA LEU A 14 4.59 -8.50 -11.24
C LEU A 14 4.07 -9.14 -12.53
N ILE A 15 3.93 -8.36 -13.63
CA ILE A 15 3.61 -8.90 -14.97
C ILE A 15 4.54 -10.05 -15.33
N LYS A 16 5.85 -9.82 -15.19
CA LYS A 16 6.88 -10.78 -15.60
C LYS A 16 6.93 -12.01 -14.69
N CYS A 17 6.92 -11.81 -13.37
CA CYS A 17 7.12 -12.88 -12.40
C CYS A 17 5.87 -13.74 -12.20
N LEU A 18 4.68 -13.14 -12.27
CA LEU A 18 3.41 -13.84 -12.08
C LEU A 18 2.75 -14.22 -13.42
N ASN A 19 3.35 -13.85 -14.55
CA ASN A 19 2.82 -14.06 -15.89
C ASN A 19 1.37 -13.56 -16.05
N ILE A 20 1.06 -12.40 -15.46
CA ILE A 20 -0.27 -11.78 -15.54
C ILE A 20 -0.36 -10.87 -16.77
N SER A 21 -1.56 -10.71 -17.33
CA SER A 21 -1.78 -9.79 -18.44
C SER A 21 -1.53 -8.34 -18.00
N PRO A 22 -0.84 -7.51 -18.80
CA PRO A 22 -0.76 -6.07 -18.55
C PRO A 22 -2.15 -5.41 -18.40
N SER A 23 -3.16 -5.91 -19.12
CA SER A 23 -4.53 -5.40 -19.04
C SER A 23 -5.25 -5.70 -17.73
N SER A 24 -4.75 -6.63 -16.90
CA SER A 24 -5.34 -6.89 -15.58
C SER A 24 -4.81 -5.94 -14.51
N LEU A 25 -3.87 -5.05 -14.85
CA LEU A 25 -3.27 -4.10 -13.91
C LEU A 25 -3.88 -2.72 -14.04
N TYR A 26 -4.29 -2.20 -12.89
CA TYR A 26 -4.74 -0.84 -12.68
C TYR A 26 -3.67 -0.09 -11.90
N LEU A 27 -3.17 1.01 -12.46
CA LEU A 27 -2.13 1.84 -11.86
C LEU A 27 -2.70 3.23 -11.59
N VAL A 28 -2.48 3.75 -10.40
CA VAL A 28 -2.83 5.12 -10.00
C VAL A 28 -1.55 5.85 -9.63
N GLU A 29 -1.32 7.01 -10.26
CA GLU A 29 -0.12 7.81 -10.01
C GLU A 29 -0.44 9.31 -10.14
N PRO A 30 -0.28 10.11 -9.06
CA PRO A 30 -0.57 11.55 -9.13
C PRO A 30 0.53 12.36 -9.84
N ALA A 31 1.80 11.96 -9.76
CA ALA A 31 2.90 12.71 -10.34
C ALA A 31 2.96 12.52 -11.86
N GLU A 32 2.77 13.61 -12.60
CA GLU A 32 2.67 13.60 -14.06
C GLU A 32 3.85 12.89 -14.76
N ARG A 33 5.09 13.18 -14.34
CA ARG A 33 6.27 12.56 -14.95
C ARG A 33 6.29 11.05 -14.76
N MET A 34 5.88 10.58 -13.59
CA MET A 34 5.84 9.15 -13.25
C MET A 34 4.72 8.44 -13.99
N TYR A 35 3.53 9.05 -14.01
CA TYR A 35 2.38 8.61 -14.80
C TYR A 35 2.72 8.45 -16.28
N LEU A 36 3.33 9.47 -16.91
CA LEU A 36 3.74 9.41 -18.32
C LEU A 36 4.78 8.32 -18.56
N HIS A 37 5.72 8.14 -17.63
CA HIS A 37 6.69 7.06 -17.70
C HIS A 37 6.00 5.68 -17.64
N ALA A 38 5.06 5.48 -16.72
CA ALA A 38 4.31 4.23 -16.59
C ALA A 38 3.51 3.92 -17.87
N ARG A 39 2.79 4.92 -18.41
CA ARG A 39 2.05 4.84 -19.68
C ARG A 39 2.92 4.39 -20.86
N ASN A 40 4.14 4.92 -20.96
CA ASN A 40 5.05 4.57 -22.05
C ASN A 40 5.64 3.16 -21.92
N ASN A 41 5.64 2.58 -20.72
CA ASN A 41 6.35 1.32 -20.44
C ASN A 41 5.42 0.13 -20.19
N ILE A 42 4.17 0.36 -19.84
CA ILE A 42 3.18 -0.67 -19.53
C ILE A 42 2.03 -0.54 -20.52
N LYS A 43 1.80 -1.59 -21.30
CA LYS A 43 0.68 -1.67 -22.25
C LYS A 43 -0.62 -1.99 -21.51
N SER A 44 -1.10 -1.06 -20.69
CA SER A 44 -2.40 -1.12 -20.01
C SER A 44 -3.21 0.13 -20.30
N ASN A 45 -4.53 -0.05 -20.50
CA ASN A 45 -5.48 1.06 -20.62
C ASN A 45 -5.86 1.63 -19.26
N HIS A 46 -5.56 0.92 -18.17
CA HIS A 46 -5.98 1.23 -16.81
C HIS A 46 -4.86 1.94 -16.03
N ILE A 47 -4.32 3.01 -16.61
CA ILE A 47 -3.31 3.85 -15.96
C ILE A 47 -3.90 5.24 -15.80
N TYR A 48 -4.05 5.68 -14.54
CA TYR A 48 -4.80 6.87 -14.17
C TYR A 48 -3.89 7.91 -13.50
N LYS A 49 -3.99 9.16 -13.96
CA LYS A 49 -3.32 10.32 -13.35
C LYS A 49 -4.22 10.89 -12.26
N MET A 50 -4.13 10.36 -11.05
CA MET A 50 -4.90 10.81 -9.88
C MET A 50 -4.21 10.39 -8.58
N SER A 51 -4.61 10.99 -7.45
CA SER A 51 -4.18 10.52 -6.13
C SER A 51 -4.92 9.23 -5.73
N ALA A 52 -4.43 8.54 -4.70
CA ALA A 52 -5.14 7.38 -4.17
C ALA A 52 -6.49 7.79 -3.55
N GLU A 53 -6.55 8.95 -2.91
CA GLU A 53 -7.74 9.50 -2.27
C GLU A 53 -8.85 9.81 -3.28
N ASP A 54 -8.49 10.30 -4.47
CA ASP A 54 -9.44 10.56 -5.56
C ASP A 54 -10.15 9.29 -6.05
N CYS A 55 -9.62 8.11 -5.74
CA CYS A 55 -10.27 6.84 -6.06
C CYS A 55 -11.61 6.66 -5.33
N LEU A 56 -11.84 7.36 -4.21
CA LEU A 56 -13.13 7.35 -3.50
C LEU A 56 -14.24 8.01 -4.29
N SER A 57 -13.95 9.13 -4.94
CA SER A 57 -14.94 9.96 -5.63
C SER A 57 -15.11 9.59 -7.10
N THR A 58 -14.11 8.97 -7.73
CA THR A 58 -14.21 8.56 -9.13
C THR A 58 -15.19 7.39 -9.35
N ASN A 59 -15.91 7.44 -10.49
CA ASN A 59 -16.77 6.37 -11.00
C ASN A 59 -16.06 5.50 -12.06
N ASP A 60 -14.85 5.88 -12.48
CA ASP A 60 -14.10 5.17 -13.53
C ASP A 60 -13.46 3.86 -13.03
N LEU A 61 -13.45 3.66 -11.71
CA LEU A 61 -12.91 2.48 -11.06
C LEU A 61 -14.04 1.54 -10.61
N PRO A 62 -13.92 0.23 -10.91
CA PRO A 62 -14.91 -0.75 -10.49
C PRO A 62 -14.87 -0.95 -8.97
N ARG A 63 -16.04 -1.06 -8.33
CA ARG A 63 -16.17 -1.44 -6.92
C ARG A 63 -16.02 -2.95 -6.75
N ASP A 64 -15.56 -3.39 -5.58
CA ASP A 64 -15.51 -4.81 -5.20
C ASP A 64 -14.83 -5.72 -6.25
N TYR A 65 -13.80 -5.21 -6.93
CA TYR A 65 -13.27 -5.83 -8.15
C TYR A 65 -11.86 -6.38 -8.01
N PHE A 66 -11.02 -5.80 -7.15
CA PHE A 66 -9.61 -6.17 -7.11
C PHE A 66 -9.34 -7.33 -6.15
N ASP A 67 -8.62 -8.34 -6.62
CA ASP A 67 -8.08 -9.41 -5.77
C ASP A 67 -6.92 -8.90 -4.90
N PHE A 68 -6.10 -8.00 -5.46
CA PHE A 68 -4.95 -7.42 -4.79
C PHE A 68 -4.91 -5.91 -5.01
N ILE A 69 -4.72 -5.17 -3.93
CA ILE A 69 -4.32 -3.76 -3.97
C ILE A 69 -2.95 -3.64 -3.34
N LEU A 70 -2.01 -3.01 -4.04
CA LEU A 70 -0.65 -2.75 -3.60
C LEU A 70 -0.52 -1.25 -3.29
N CYS A 71 0.16 -0.91 -2.19
CA CYS A 71 0.62 0.44 -1.90
C CYS A 71 2.07 0.36 -1.41
N ASN A 72 3.02 0.41 -2.35
CA ASN A 72 4.43 0.17 -2.06
C ASN A 72 5.17 1.48 -1.82
N ALA A 73 5.80 1.61 -0.65
CA ALA A 73 6.66 2.74 -0.27
C ALA A 73 5.96 4.11 -0.33
N SER A 74 4.63 4.15 -0.26
CA SER A 74 3.83 5.35 -0.48
C SER A 74 2.74 5.57 0.57
N MET A 75 2.57 4.64 1.52
CA MET A 75 1.59 4.80 2.61
C MET A 75 1.79 6.06 3.45
N HIS A 76 3.04 6.52 3.60
CA HIS A 76 3.37 7.75 4.33
C HIS A 76 2.91 9.03 3.64
N LEU A 77 2.52 8.95 2.37
CA LEU A 77 2.00 10.07 1.59
C LEU A 77 0.47 10.15 1.66
N MET A 78 -0.18 9.20 2.32
CA MET A 78 -1.64 9.03 2.31
C MET A 78 -2.20 9.14 3.73
N SER A 79 -3.42 9.67 3.85
CA SER A 79 -4.14 9.63 5.12
C SER A 79 -4.74 8.24 5.37
N GLU A 80 -4.52 7.68 6.56
CA GLU A 80 -5.17 6.42 6.98
C GLU A 80 -6.70 6.52 6.90
N ASP A 81 -7.26 7.67 7.27
CA ASP A 81 -8.70 7.93 7.23
C ASP A 81 -9.29 7.88 5.81
N ASN A 82 -8.45 8.06 4.78
CA ASN A 82 -8.87 8.03 3.38
C ASN A 82 -8.51 6.72 2.68
N ILE A 83 -7.35 6.14 2.98
CA ILE A 83 -6.86 4.95 2.27
C ILE A 83 -7.73 3.73 2.57
N TYR A 84 -8.10 3.46 3.82
CA TYR A 84 -8.90 2.28 4.15
C TYR A 84 -10.30 2.31 3.53
N PRO A 85 -11.00 3.47 3.46
CA PRO A 85 -12.19 3.60 2.64
C PRO A 85 -11.97 3.32 1.14
N VAL A 86 -10.86 3.79 0.54
CA VAL A 86 -10.51 3.46 -0.86
C VAL A 86 -10.40 1.95 -1.01
N ILE A 87 -9.63 1.29 -0.14
CA ILE A 87 -9.43 -0.16 -0.16
C ILE A 87 -10.78 -0.87 -0.01
N SER A 88 -11.59 -0.49 0.97
CA SER A 88 -12.89 -1.11 1.22
C SER A 88 -13.87 -0.92 0.06
N LYS A 89 -13.76 0.15 -0.73
CA LYS A 89 -14.60 0.39 -1.91
C LYS A 89 -14.22 -0.52 -3.08
N LEU A 90 -12.92 -0.77 -3.26
CA LEU A 90 -12.36 -1.33 -4.48
C LEU A 90 -12.02 -2.82 -4.38
N LEU A 91 -11.66 -3.29 -3.18
CA LEU A 91 -11.20 -4.65 -2.93
C LEU A 91 -12.37 -5.64 -2.89
N LYS A 92 -12.19 -6.83 -3.47
CA LYS A 92 -13.21 -7.89 -3.39
C LYS A 92 -13.52 -8.23 -1.91
N PRO A 93 -14.80 -8.21 -1.49
CA PRO A 93 -15.19 -8.54 -0.14
C PRO A 93 -14.71 -9.94 0.28
N LYS A 94 -14.17 -10.04 1.49
CA LYS A 94 -13.74 -11.29 2.17
C LYS A 94 -12.58 -12.07 1.54
N ILE A 95 -12.20 -11.80 0.29
CA ILE A 95 -11.16 -12.58 -0.42
C ILE A 95 -10.01 -11.75 -0.96
N GLY A 96 -10.19 -10.44 -1.11
CA GLY A 96 -9.12 -9.58 -1.60
C GLY A 96 -8.10 -9.26 -0.51
N TYR A 97 -6.89 -8.95 -0.94
CA TYR A 97 -5.77 -8.59 -0.07
C TYR A 97 -5.28 -7.18 -0.36
N PHE A 98 -5.08 -6.42 0.71
CA PHE A 98 -4.36 -5.15 0.66
C PHE A 98 -2.92 -5.39 1.16
N ILE A 99 -1.95 -5.11 0.30
CA ILE A 99 -0.52 -5.28 0.57
C ILE A 99 0.11 -3.90 0.54
N TYR A 100 0.77 -3.50 1.62
CA TYR A 100 1.45 -2.23 1.67
C TYR A 100 2.78 -2.33 2.38
N THR A 101 3.71 -1.45 1.99
CA THR A 101 5.00 -1.32 2.67
C THR A 101 5.12 0.08 3.23
N VAL A 102 5.57 0.14 4.48
CA VAL A 102 5.86 1.38 5.20
C VAL A 102 7.36 1.60 5.26
N TRP A 103 7.79 2.84 5.08
CA TRP A 103 9.16 3.22 5.39
C TRP A 103 9.26 3.42 6.88
N TYR A 104 10.19 2.72 7.54
CA TYR A 104 10.35 2.77 8.99
C TYR A 104 10.53 4.21 9.51
N HIS A 105 11.27 5.05 8.77
CA HIS A 105 11.51 6.46 9.10
C HIS A 105 10.32 7.38 8.87
N SER A 106 9.23 6.93 8.21
CA SER A 106 8.02 7.74 8.08
C SER A 106 7.25 7.91 9.40
N PHE A 107 7.63 7.16 10.44
CA PHE A 107 7.19 7.39 11.81
C PHE A 107 8.11 8.33 12.61
N ASP A 108 9.31 8.65 12.11
CA ASP A 108 10.22 9.57 12.82
C ASP A 108 9.71 11.03 12.77
N GLU A 109 8.85 11.39 11.81
CA GLU A 109 8.15 12.69 11.82
C GLU A 109 6.86 12.68 12.67
N THR A 110 6.51 11.55 13.28
CA THR A 110 5.46 11.46 14.31
C THR A 110 6.03 11.56 15.73
N GLU A 111 7.04 12.40 15.95
CA GLU A 111 7.57 12.74 17.29
C GLU A 111 6.54 13.36 18.25
N HIS A 112 5.29 13.57 17.80
CA HIS A 112 4.16 14.00 18.63
C HIS A 112 3.02 12.96 18.78
N TYR A 113 3.10 11.78 18.15
CA TYR A 113 2.22 10.68 18.53
C TYR A 113 2.74 10.08 19.83
N GLN A 114 1.97 10.25 20.90
CA GLN A 114 2.26 9.62 22.19
C GLN A 114 2.61 8.14 21.97
N LYS A 115 3.82 7.74 22.40
CA LYS A 115 4.35 6.37 22.42
C LYS A 115 3.33 5.40 23.02
N ASN A 116 2.39 4.96 22.20
CA ASN A 116 1.46 3.91 22.56
C ASN A 116 2.05 2.62 22.00
N HIS A 117 2.54 1.79 22.92
CA HIS A 117 3.03 0.42 22.77
C HIS A 117 2.12 -0.51 21.93
N PHE A 118 0.95 -0.05 21.49
CA PHE A 118 -0.01 -0.79 20.71
C PHE A 118 0.48 -1.12 19.30
N ILE A 119 1.12 -0.17 18.60
CA ILE A 119 1.59 -0.38 17.21
C ILE A 119 2.79 -1.34 17.19
N GLU A 120 3.77 -1.14 18.09
CA GLU A 120 4.92 -2.05 18.24
C GLU A 120 4.47 -3.48 18.54
N THR A 121 3.48 -3.64 19.43
CA THR A 121 2.91 -4.94 19.78
C THR A 121 2.17 -5.56 18.58
N TYR A 122 1.32 -4.79 17.89
CA TYR A 122 0.60 -5.26 16.71
C TYR A 122 1.54 -5.73 15.59
N ILE A 123 2.62 -4.99 15.34
CA ILE A 123 3.62 -5.37 14.34
C ILE A 123 4.34 -6.64 14.77
N ASN A 124 4.77 -6.74 16.02
CA ASN A 124 5.40 -7.96 16.54
C ASN A 124 4.46 -9.17 16.49
N ASP A 125 3.19 -9.01 16.84
CA ASP A 125 2.18 -10.08 16.79
C ASP A 125 1.94 -10.57 15.35
N ALA A 126 1.88 -9.65 14.38
CA ALA A 126 1.78 -10.00 12.97
C ALA A 126 3.03 -10.77 12.48
N LEU A 127 4.23 -10.31 12.84
CA LEU A 127 5.48 -10.98 12.48
C LEU A 127 5.58 -12.38 13.08
N ILE A 128 5.17 -12.55 14.34
CA ILE A 128 5.10 -13.85 15.02
C ILE A 128 4.11 -14.76 14.31
N PHE A 129 2.92 -14.27 13.99
CA PHE A 129 1.88 -15.04 13.29
C PHE A 129 2.37 -15.57 11.92
N PHE A 130 3.17 -14.78 11.21
CA PHE A 130 3.75 -15.16 9.91
C PHE A 130 5.16 -15.77 9.99
N ASN A 131 5.68 -16.03 11.19
CA ASN A 131 6.98 -16.67 11.44
C ASN A 131 8.21 -15.87 10.91
N TYR A 132 8.17 -14.54 11.05
CA TYR A 132 9.26 -13.61 10.73
C TYR A 132 10.01 -13.14 11.99
N PRO A 133 11.27 -12.66 11.85
CA PRO A 133 12.00 -12.04 12.96
C PRO A 133 11.28 -10.81 13.52
N ILE A 134 11.28 -10.68 14.84
CA ILE A 134 10.68 -9.55 15.56
C ILE A 134 11.54 -8.30 15.35
N PHE A 135 10.92 -7.18 15.00
CA PHE A 135 11.61 -5.91 14.73
C PHE A 135 11.80 -5.03 15.98
N PHE A 136 10.83 -5.04 16.90
CA PHE A 136 10.88 -4.22 18.10
C PHE A 136 11.22 -5.07 19.32
N SER A 137 12.22 -4.66 20.11
CA SER A 137 12.53 -5.32 21.36
C SER A 137 11.30 -5.30 22.26
N THR A 138 10.80 -6.47 22.67
CA THR A 138 9.87 -6.54 23.79
C THR A 138 10.65 -6.06 25.01
N LEU A 139 10.48 -4.79 25.37
CA LEU A 139 11.08 -4.22 26.57
C LEU A 139 10.52 -5.02 27.75
N ASN A 140 11.28 -6.04 28.16
CA ASN A 140 11.22 -6.58 29.49
C ASN A 140 11.49 -5.38 30.40
N LYS A 141 10.42 -4.81 30.97
CA LYS A 141 10.50 -4.00 32.18
C LYS A 141 11.15 -4.90 33.24
N LYS A 142 12.49 -4.94 33.26
CA LYS A 142 13.22 -5.29 34.47
C LYS A 142 12.79 -4.23 35.47
N LYS A 143 11.88 -4.65 36.34
CA LYS A 143 11.45 -3.94 37.54
C LYS A 143 12.69 -3.37 38.23
N SER A 144 12.63 -2.07 38.43
CA SER A 144 13.08 -1.34 39.60
C SER A 144 13.93 -2.14 40.60
N LYS A 145 15.19 -1.71 40.76
CA LYS A 145 15.81 -1.60 42.09
C LYS A 145 16.50 -0.25 42.16
#